data_AF-X1CZ81-F1
#
_entry.id   AF-X1CZ81-F1
#
_cell.length_a   1.000
_cell.length_b   1.000
_cell.length_c   1.000
_cell.angle_alpha   90.00
_cell.angle_beta   90.00
_cell.angle_gamma   90.00
#
_symmetry.space_group_name_H-M   'P 1'
#
loop_
_entity.id
_entity.type
_entity.pdbx_description
1 polymer ?
#
loop_
_entity_poly.entity_id
_entity_poly.type
_entity_poly.pdbx_seq_one_letter_code
_entity_poly.pdbx_strand_id
1 'polypeptide(L)'
;LTLISPIDPEISVEHRFGDKKVRAKFMYNSIDYDLGVTDTVYKNKYLGYDYSTYHIGTGSILFCISLGGLMWNRYSKRNESFKLVVGIITF
;
A
#
# COMPACT_ATOMS: atom_id res chain seq x y z
N LEU A 1 7.44 2.38 12.21
CA LEU A 1 6.88 3.19 11.12
C LEU A 1 8.05 3.86 10.43
N THR A 2 8.16 3.69 9.12
CA THR A 2 9.24 4.24 8.30
C THR A 2 8.61 5.16 7.27
N LEU A 3 9.08 6.40 7.23
CA LEU A 3 8.69 7.34 6.17
C LEU A 3 9.63 7.13 4.99
N ILE A 4 9.06 7.02 3.79
CA ILE A 4 9.82 6.91 2.55
C ILE A 4 9.30 7.92 1.53
N SER A 5 10.18 8.30 0.61
CA SER A 5 9.79 8.99 -0.63
C SER A 5 9.69 7.92 -1.73
N PRO A 6 8.47 7.54 -2.16
CA PRO A 6 8.30 6.57 -3.25
C PRO A 6 8.71 7.17 -4.59
N ILE A 7 9.28 6.33 -5.46
CA ILE A 7 9.46 6.63 -6.88
C ILE A 7 8.22 6.11 -7.62
N ASP A 8 7.68 6.93 -8.52
CA ASP A 8 6.49 6.63 -9.33
C ASP A 8 5.29 6.07 -8.53
N PRO A 9 4.78 6.81 -7.53
CA PRO A 9 3.67 6.34 -6.71
C PRO A 9 2.37 6.25 -7.50
N GLU A 10 1.72 5.09 -7.42
CA GLU A 10 0.46 4.76 -8.05
C GLU A 10 -0.52 4.15 -7.03
N ILE A 11 -1.82 4.33 -7.27
CA ILE A 11 -2.88 3.59 -6.60
C ILE A 11 -3.47 2.58 -7.57
N SER A 12 -3.48 1.32 -7.17
CA SER A 12 -4.18 0.26 -7.87
C SER A 12 -5.50 -0.06 -7.17
N VAL A 13 -6.59 0.02 -7.92
CA VAL A 13 -7.91 -0.45 -7.53
C VAL A 13 -8.15 -1.78 -8.22
N GLU A 14 -8.16 -2.86 -7.46
CA GLU A 14 -8.22 -4.22 -7.99
C GLU A 14 -9.29 -5.07 -7.29
N HIS A 15 -9.78 -6.07 -8.00
CA HIS A 15 -10.67 -7.09 -7.45
C HIS A 15 -9.84 -8.28 -6.97
N ARG A 16 -9.78 -8.52 -5.66
CA ARG A 16 -9.11 -9.69 -5.08
C ARG A 16 -10.05 -10.44 -4.14
N PHE A 17 -10.21 -11.74 -4.39
CA PHE A 17 -11.00 -12.64 -3.53
C PHE A 17 -12.45 -12.18 -3.30
N GLY A 18 -13.08 -11.55 -4.29
CA GLY A 18 -14.46 -11.06 -4.17
C GLY A 18 -14.60 -9.66 -3.59
N ASP A 19 -13.50 -9.06 -3.12
CA ASP A 19 -13.47 -7.72 -2.54
C ASP A 19 -12.72 -6.74 -3.44
N LYS A 20 -13.20 -5.50 -3.46
CA LYS A 20 -12.44 -4.36 -3.98
C LYS A 20 -11.35 -3.97 -3.00
N LYS A 21 -10.09 -3.94 -3.46
CA LYS A 21 -8.93 -3.53 -2.67
C LYS A 21 -8.29 -2.30 -3.30
N VAL A 22 -7.83 -1.40 -2.43
CA VAL A 22 -7.05 -0.21 -2.81
C VAL A 22 -5.63 -0.42 -2.31
N ARG A 23 -4.67 -0.37 -3.24
CA ARG A 23 -3.25 -0.64 -2.97
C ARG A 23 -2.38 0.47 -3.50
N ALA A 24 -1.27 0.75 -2.83
CA ALA A 24 -0.23 1.64 -3.30
C ALA A 24 0.86 0.80 -3.98
N LYS A 25 1.16 1.15 -5.23
CA LYS A 25 2.30 0.62 -5.99
C LYS A 25 3.35 1.70 -6.10
N PHE A 26 4.59 1.37 -5.84
CA PHE A 26 5.70 2.32 -5.91
C PHE A 26 7.03 1.57 -5.87
N MET A 27 8.08 2.25 -6.27
CA MET A 27 9.44 1.77 -6.15
C MET A 27 10.16 2.47 -5.00
N TYR A 28 10.94 1.72 -4.22
CA TYR A 28 11.81 2.25 -3.17
C TYR A 28 13.10 1.44 -3.12
N ASN A 29 14.26 2.10 -3.19
CA ASN A 29 15.57 1.45 -3.28
C ASN A 29 15.64 0.37 -4.39
N SER A 30 15.08 0.66 -5.57
CA SER A 30 15.01 -0.27 -6.72
C SER A 30 14.24 -1.57 -6.46
N ILE A 31 13.38 -1.59 -5.44
CA ILE A 31 12.45 -2.68 -5.16
C ILE A 31 11.03 -2.17 -5.38
N ASP A 32 10.24 -2.92 -6.15
CA ASP A 32 8.82 -2.67 -6.33
C ASP A 32 8.02 -3.15 -5.12
N TYR A 33 7.18 -2.27 -4.61
CA TYR A 33 6.27 -2.54 -3.50
C TYR A 33 4.83 -2.44 -3.98
N ASP A 34 4.01 -3.43 -3.62
CA ASP A 34 2.56 -3.43 -3.80
C ASP A 34 1.90 -3.64 -2.44
N LEU A 35 1.41 -2.57 -1.82
CA LEU A 35 1.01 -2.54 -0.41
C LEU A 35 -0.44 -2.11 -0.23
N GLY A 36 -1.11 -2.60 0.82
CA GLY A 36 -2.47 -2.17 1.12
C GLY A 36 -2.52 -0.74 1.63
N VAL A 37 -3.42 0.09 1.10
CA VAL A 37 -3.66 1.43 1.65
C VAL A 37 -4.54 1.32 2.89
N THR A 38 -4.05 1.82 4.03
CA THR A 38 -4.84 1.89 5.27
C THR A 38 -5.32 3.27 5.64
N ASP A 39 -4.75 4.29 5.02
CA ASP A 39 -5.28 5.64 5.12
C ASP A 39 -6.75 5.65 4.70
N THR A 40 -7.65 6.03 5.62
CA THR A 40 -9.09 5.99 5.38
C THR A 40 -9.53 7.00 4.34
N VAL A 41 -8.88 8.16 4.26
CA VAL A 41 -9.20 9.21 3.28
C VAL A 41 -8.87 8.71 1.88
N TYR A 42 -7.66 8.22 1.66
CA TYR A 42 -7.25 7.68 0.36
C TYR A 42 -7.99 6.40 0.02
N LYS A 43 -8.13 5.46 0.95
CA LYS A 43 -8.86 4.22 0.71
C LYS A 43 -10.31 4.51 0.29
N ASN A 44 -11.03 5.37 1.00
CA ASN A 44 -12.41 5.68 0.66
C ASN A 44 -12.52 6.46 -0.66
N LYS A 45 -11.58 7.38 -0.94
CA LYS A 45 -11.51 8.10 -2.21
C LYS A 45 -11.45 7.15 -3.40
N TYR A 46 -10.55 6.16 -3.38
CA TYR A 46 -10.34 5.25 -4.51
C TYR A 46 -11.28 4.02 -4.50
N LEU A 47 -11.96 3.72 -3.39
CA LEU A 47 -12.99 2.68 -3.38
C LEU A 47 -14.16 2.97 -4.33
N GLY A 48 -14.44 4.24 -4.62
CA GLY A 48 -15.47 4.63 -5.58
C GLY A 48 -15.04 4.57 -7.05
N TYR A 49 -13.74 4.40 -7.33
CA TYR A 49 -13.17 4.51 -8.68
C TYR A 49 -13.21 3.17 -9.40
N ASP A 50 -13.17 3.15 -10.73
CA ASP A 50 -13.13 1.91 -11.50
C ASP A 50 -11.88 1.06 -11.20
N TYR A 51 -11.93 -0.21 -11.58
CA TYR A 51 -10.77 -1.10 -11.47
C TYR A 51 -9.69 -0.66 -12.46
N SER A 52 -8.66 0.01 -11.95
CA SER A 52 -7.56 0.54 -12.75
C SER A 52 -6.37 0.93 -11.86
N THR A 53 -5.33 1.47 -12.50
CA THR A 53 -4.19 2.09 -11.86
C THR A 53 -4.26 3.60 -12.06
N TYR A 54 -3.99 4.36 -11.00
CA TYR A 54 -4.07 5.81 -10.96
C TYR A 54 -2.77 6.39 -10.43
N HIS A 55 -2.11 7.27 -11.20
CA HIS A 55 -0.92 7.97 -10.71
C HIS A 55 -1.28 8.92 -9.57
N ILE A 56 -0.50 8.90 -8.50
CA ILE A 56 -0.67 9.82 -7.37
C ILE A 56 0.10 11.10 -7.70
N GLY A 57 -0.41 11.93 -8.62
CA GLY A 57 0.07 13.29 -8.87
C GLY A 57 1.59 13.51 -9.05
N THR A 58 2.00 14.79 -9.04
CA THR A 58 3.41 15.23 -9.22
C THR A 58 3.95 16.04 -8.03
N GLY A 59 3.33 15.91 -6.86
CA GLY A 59 3.73 16.61 -5.63
C GLY A 59 4.75 15.85 -4.79
N SER A 60 5.24 16.49 -3.72
CA SER A 60 6.07 15.80 -2.72
C SER A 60 5.19 14.83 -1.92
N ILE A 61 5.34 13.54 -2.20
CA ILE A 61 4.57 12.46 -1.55
C ILE A 61 5.49 11.70 -0.62
N LEU A 62 5.02 11.47 0.60
CA LEU A 62 5.67 10.57 1.54
C LEU A 62 4.72 9.41 1.87
N PHE A 63 5.27 8.21 1.86
CA PHE A 63 4.56 7.02 2.33
C PHE A 63 5.02 6.67 3.75
N CYS A 64 4.06 6.60 4.67
CA CYS A 64 4.28 6.07 6.00
C CYS A 64 4.02 4.58 5.98
N ILE A 65 5.10 3.80 6.07
CA ILE A 65 5.07 2.35 5.99
C ILE A 65 5.21 1.76 7.38
N SER A 66 4.30 0.86 7.75
CA SER A 66 4.48 0.00 8.92
C SER A 66 4.94 -1.39 8.49
N LEU A 67 6.16 -1.76 8.88
CA LEU A 67 6.66 -3.14 8.82
C LEU A 67 6.43 -3.77 10.19
N GLY A 68 5.44 -4.66 10.31
CA GLY A 68 5.35 -5.54 11.49
C GLY A 68 6.48 -6.57 11.44
N GLY A 69 7.28 -6.68 12.50
CA GLY A 69 8.42 -7.60 12.56
C GLY A 69 8.00 -9.08 12.55
N LEU A 70 8.77 -9.90 11.84
CA LEU A 70 8.68 -11.36 11.81
C LEU A 70 9.13 -11.97 13.15
N MET A 71 8.31 -12.84 13.76
CA MET A 71 8.85 -14.03 14.40
C MET A 71 8.52 -15.22 13.52
N TRP A 72 9.56 -15.86 12.97
CA TRP A 72 9.42 -17.04 12.12
C TRP A 72 9.07 -18.24 13.00
N ASN A 73 7.81 -18.67 13.03
CA ASN A 73 7.42 -19.89 13.75
C ASN A 73 7.13 -21.04 12.77
N ARG A 74 8.01 -22.05 12.78
CA ARG A 74 8.01 -23.22 11.87
C ARG A 74 6.79 -24.14 11.98
N TYR A 75 5.85 -23.88 12.90
CA TYR A 75 4.75 -24.79 13.23
C TYR A 75 3.32 -24.24 13.01
N SER A 76 3.14 -23.00 12.55
CA SER A 76 1.79 -22.44 12.40
C SER A 76 1.32 -22.48 10.94
N LYS A 77 0.35 -23.35 10.63
CA LYS A 77 -0.50 -23.31 9.41
C LYS A 77 -1.45 -22.09 9.39
N ARG A 78 -1.01 -20.95 9.91
CA ARG A 78 -1.72 -19.68 9.86
C ARG A 78 -0.77 -18.66 9.26
N ASN A 79 -1.15 -18.14 8.09
CA ASN A 79 -0.57 -16.94 7.52
C ASN A 79 -0.65 -15.83 8.57
N GLU A 80 0.46 -15.57 9.26
CA GLU A 80 0.68 -14.30 9.93
C GLU A 80 0.88 -13.26 8.82
N SER A 81 -0.25 -12.78 8.31
CA SER A 81 -0.32 -11.82 7.22
C SER A 81 0.25 -10.51 7.71
N PHE A 82 1.52 -10.25 7.41
CA PHE A 82 2.12 -8.91 7.51
C PHE A 82 1.16 -7.92 6.86
N LYS A 83 0.49 -7.09 7.65
CA LYS A 83 -0.23 -5.94 7.11
C LYS A 83 0.81 -4.86 6.89
N LEU A 84 1.44 -4.95 5.73
CA LEU A 84 2.30 -3.91 5.21
C LEU A 84 1.37 -2.84 4.64
N VAL A 85 1.36 -1.70 5.32
CA VAL A 85 0.33 -0.68 5.15
C VAL A 85 0.94 0.66 4.83
N VAL A 86 0.29 1.41 3.93
CA VAL A 86 0.73 2.72 3.49
C VAL A 86 -0.26 3.79 3.95
N GLY A 87 0.25 4.75 4.72
CA GLY A 87 -0.34 6.08 4.86
C GLY A 87 0.24 7.04 3.82
N ILE A 88 -0.58 7.89 3.21
CA ILE A 88 -0.16 8.80 2.14
C ILE A 88 -0.17 10.22 2.69
N ILE A 89 1.00 10.88 2.67
CA ILE A 89 1.16 12.27 3.11
C ILE A 89 1.54 13.09 1.88
N THR A 90 0.76 14.14 1.61
CA THR A 90 0.95 15.06 0.48
C THR A 90 1.08 16.48 1.01
N PHE A 91 2.04 17.25 0.48
CA PHE A 91 2.29 18.65 0.82
C PHE A 91 2.05 19.57 -0.38
#